data_AF-A0A0P1ELM2-F1
#
_entry.id   AF-A0A0P1ELM2-F1
#
_cell.length_a   1.000
_cell.length_b   1.000
_cell.length_c   1.000
_cell.angle_alpha   90.00
_cell.angle_beta   90.00
_cell.angle_gamma   90.00
#
_symmetry.space_group_name_H-M   'P 1'
#
loop_
_entity.id
_entity.type
_entity.pdbx_description
1 polymer ?
#
loop_
_entity_poly.entity_id
_entity_poly.type
_entity_poly.pdbx_seq_one_letter_code
_entity_poly.pdbx_strand_id
1 'polypeptide(L)'
;MRATAPILRSALNLFDWQMVNTMNVHLRTLAVAVTVLVLMCSMASAQEHAFPERTSPRPKTTSGVPHTQIGVEIDADLAQLLLERVAQFPGVTLSPTRISLLGAIGFQLDPDMLLSQPNSIVGGFEFAHMHPDGSLHASLHPAMARRAIKAGWAVGHPWANQRPGWSGFVMIYTPTTPVELDVVIDLVESSYTFITGNTLG
;
A
#
# COMPACT_ATOMS: atom_id res chain seq x y z
N MET A 1 -68.79 19.35 55.66
CA MET A 1 -69.02 18.14 54.84
C MET A 1 -67.92 18.06 53.78
N ARG A 2 -66.83 17.32 54.04
CA ARG A 2 -66.05 16.55 53.05
C ARG A 2 -64.86 15.90 53.76
N ALA A 3 -64.85 14.57 53.73
CA ALA A 3 -63.71 13.72 54.00
C ALA A 3 -62.67 13.86 52.87
N THR A 4 -61.40 13.56 53.17
CA THR A 4 -60.62 12.54 52.45
C THR A 4 -59.29 12.29 53.16
N ALA A 5 -59.04 11.01 53.42
CA ALA A 5 -57.76 10.43 53.81
C ALA A 5 -56.93 10.05 52.54
N PRO A 6 -55.82 9.29 52.63
CA PRO A 6 -54.50 9.63 52.13
C PRO A 6 -54.19 9.09 50.71
N ILE A 7 -53.19 9.66 50.03
CA ILE A 7 -52.63 9.07 48.80
C ILE A 7 -51.43 8.20 49.17
N LEU A 8 -51.68 6.89 49.18
CA LEU A 8 -50.69 5.83 49.09
C LEU A 8 -50.28 5.67 47.61
N ARG A 9 -49.02 5.99 47.25
CA ARG A 9 -48.34 5.56 46.01
C ARG A 9 -46.84 5.57 46.32
N SER A 10 -45.99 4.63 45.96
CA SER A 10 -46.07 3.33 45.31
C SER A 10 -44.62 2.82 45.32
N ALA A 11 -44.31 1.71 45.99
CA ALA A 11 -42.97 1.11 45.98
C ALA A 11 -42.59 0.50 44.61
N LEU A 12 -43.53 0.48 43.64
CA LEU A 12 -43.28 -0.03 42.28
C LEU A 12 -42.39 0.91 41.44
N ASN A 13 -42.36 2.22 41.73
CA ASN A 13 -41.60 3.18 40.93
C ASN A 13 -40.08 3.06 41.08
N LEU A 14 -39.58 2.57 42.22
CA LEU A 14 -38.13 2.46 42.45
C LEU A 14 -37.53 1.25 41.71
N PHE A 15 -38.23 0.12 41.70
CA PHE A 15 -37.85 -1.09 40.97
C PHE A 15 -37.83 -0.85 39.46
N ASP A 16 -38.85 -0.16 38.94
CA ASP A 16 -38.93 0.19 37.52
C ASP A 16 -37.81 1.15 37.12
N TRP A 17 -37.44 2.11 37.97
CA TRP A 17 -36.35 3.04 37.69
C TRP A 17 -34.97 2.38 37.72
N GLN A 18 -34.73 1.47 38.67
CA GLN A 18 -33.48 0.69 38.73
C GLN A 18 -33.35 -0.25 37.52
N MET A 19 -34.44 -0.91 37.13
CA MET A 19 -34.48 -1.75 35.93
C MET A 19 -34.18 -0.95 34.66
N VAL A 20 -34.81 0.21 34.47
CA VAL A 20 -34.59 1.09 33.31
C VAL A 20 -33.16 1.64 33.29
N ASN A 21 -32.59 2.01 34.44
CA ASN A 21 -31.22 2.52 34.51
C ASN A 21 -30.20 1.41 34.23
N THR A 22 -30.38 0.22 34.79
CA THR A 22 -29.55 -0.96 34.51
C THR A 22 -29.64 -1.36 33.04
N MET A 23 -30.84 -1.37 32.44
CA MET A 23 -31.02 -1.61 31.00
C MET A 23 -30.32 -0.55 30.15
N ASN A 24 -30.37 0.73 30.51
CA ASN A 24 -29.68 1.81 29.79
C ASN A 24 -28.15 1.72 29.90
N VAL A 25 -27.62 1.30 31.05
CA VAL A 25 -26.18 1.03 31.21
C VAL A 25 -25.77 -0.15 30.35
N HIS A 26 -26.52 -1.26 30.37
CA HIS A 26 -26.23 -2.43 29.51
C HIS A 26 -26.34 -2.10 28.02
N LEU A 27 -27.32 -1.30 27.59
CA LEU A 27 -27.44 -0.83 26.20
C LEU A 27 -26.24 0.04 25.79
N ARG A 28 -25.78 0.94 26.67
CA ARG A 28 -24.60 1.77 26.41
C ARG A 28 -23.31 0.95 26.37
N THR A 29 -23.14 -0.02 27.27
CA THR A 29 -21.99 -0.93 27.26
C THR A 29 -21.99 -1.82 26.02
N LEU A 30 -23.15 -2.34 25.58
CA LEU A 30 -23.28 -3.06 24.31
C LEU A 30 -22.95 -2.16 23.11
N ALA A 31 -23.44 -0.92 23.08
CA ALA A 31 -23.15 0.02 21.99
C ALA A 31 -21.66 0.38 21.90
N VAL A 32 -20.99 0.58 23.03
CA VAL A 32 -19.53 0.79 23.07
C VAL A 32 -18.78 -0.45 22.63
N ALA A 33 -19.18 -1.65 23.09
CA ALA A 33 -18.56 -2.91 22.69
C ALA A 33 -18.73 -3.19 21.19
N VAL A 34 -19.90 -2.90 20.62
CA VAL A 34 -20.15 -3.02 19.17
C VAL A 34 -19.34 -2.00 18.38
N THR A 35 -19.18 -0.77 18.88
CA THR A 35 -18.36 0.26 18.20
C THR A 35 -16.87 -0.09 18.23
N VAL A 36 -16.37 -0.61 19.35
CA VAL A 36 -14.99 -1.14 19.46
C VAL A 36 -14.80 -2.36 18.57
N LEU A 37 -15.78 -3.26 18.49
CA LEU A 37 -15.72 -4.44 17.62
C LEU A 37 -15.74 -4.06 16.12
N VAL A 38 -16.55 -3.07 15.72
CA VAL A 38 -16.59 -2.56 14.34
C VAL A 38 -15.29 -1.84 13.98
N LEU A 39 -14.72 -1.03 14.89
CA LEU A 39 -13.38 -0.42 14.69
C LEU A 39 -12.26 -1.46 14.60
N MET A 40 -12.34 -2.56 15.36
CA MET A 40 -11.39 -3.67 15.29
C MET A 40 -11.56 -4.51 14.01
N CYS A 41 -12.79 -4.69 13.51
CA CYS A 41 -13.07 -5.39 12.26
C CYS A 41 -12.61 -4.61 11.02
N SER A 42 -12.63 -3.27 11.04
CA SER A 42 -12.10 -2.46 9.93
C SER A 42 -10.58 -2.54 9.79
N MET A 43 -9.85 -2.95 10.84
CA MET A 43 -8.40 -3.20 10.78
C MET A 43 -8.07 -4.61 10.27
N ALA A 44 -9.05 -5.52 10.26
CA ALA A 44 -8.86 -6.95 9.96
C ALA A 44 -9.01 -7.32 8.47
N SER A 45 -9.30 -6.37 7.59
CA SER A 45 -9.23 -6.55 6.14
C SER A 45 -7.99 -5.89 5.51
N ALA A 46 -6.88 -5.84 6.25
CA ALA A 46 -5.58 -5.92 5.61
C ALA A 46 -5.24 -7.41 5.54
N GLN A 47 -5.74 -8.11 4.51
CA GLN A 47 -5.07 -9.33 4.08
C GLN A 47 -3.60 -8.94 3.95
N GLU A 48 -2.72 -9.48 4.80
CA GLU A 48 -1.28 -9.33 4.58
C GLU A 48 -1.02 -9.88 3.18
N HIS A 49 -0.93 -8.99 2.19
CA HIS A 49 -0.73 -9.37 0.80
C HIS A 49 0.69 -9.91 0.72
N ALA A 50 0.80 -11.23 0.91
CA ALA A 50 2.02 -11.98 0.83
C ALA A 50 2.23 -12.30 -0.63
N PHE A 51 3.33 -11.81 -1.20
CA PHE A 51 3.71 -12.18 -2.56
C PHE A 51 4.04 -13.68 -2.61
N PRO A 52 3.69 -14.36 -3.71
CA PRO A 52 4.20 -15.70 -3.96
C PRO A 52 5.73 -15.68 -3.96
N GLU A 53 6.37 -16.78 -3.60
CA GLU A 53 7.83 -16.87 -3.73
C GLU A 53 8.22 -16.86 -5.22
N ARG A 54 9.23 -16.07 -5.57
CA ARG A 54 9.76 -16.05 -6.93
C ARG A 54 10.44 -17.37 -7.23
N THR A 55 10.00 -18.04 -8.28
CA THR A 55 10.52 -19.35 -8.70
C THR A 55 11.73 -19.23 -9.61
N SER A 56 11.81 -18.20 -10.43
CA SER A 56 12.97 -17.99 -11.31
C SER A 56 14.21 -17.54 -10.51
N PRO A 57 15.43 -17.81 -11.01
CA PRO A 57 16.67 -17.40 -10.34
C PRO A 57 16.77 -15.89 -10.15
N ARG A 58 17.16 -15.44 -8.95
CA ARG A 58 17.38 -14.01 -8.67
C ARG A 58 18.56 -13.50 -9.52
N PRO A 59 18.36 -12.43 -10.32
CA PRO A 59 19.45 -11.82 -11.08
C PRO A 59 20.57 -11.33 -10.16
N LYS A 60 21.81 -11.37 -10.65
CA LYS A 60 22.91 -10.63 -10.02
C LYS A 60 22.73 -9.14 -10.34
N THR A 61 23.15 -8.29 -9.41
CA THR A 61 23.03 -6.83 -9.54
C THR A 61 24.37 -6.17 -9.27
N THR A 62 24.57 -4.96 -9.78
CA THR A 62 25.66 -4.10 -9.31
C THR A 62 25.40 -3.71 -7.84
N SER A 63 26.43 -3.28 -7.11
CA SER A 63 26.33 -2.92 -5.68
C SER A 63 26.19 -1.42 -5.43
N GLY A 64 26.22 -0.60 -6.48
CA GLY A 64 26.24 0.86 -6.41
C GLY A 64 25.41 1.47 -7.53
N VAL A 65 25.54 2.79 -7.74
CA VAL A 65 24.88 3.49 -8.84
C VAL A 65 25.88 3.68 -9.99
N PRO A 66 25.57 3.27 -11.24
CA PRO A 66 24.29 2.74 -11.71
C PRO A 66 23.93 1.35 -11.13
N HIS A 67 22.71 1.23 -10.62
CA HIS A 67 22.20 0.00 -9.99
C HIS A 67 21.38 -0.79 -11.01
N THR A 68 21.95 -1.86 -11.57
CA THR A 68 21.39 -2.60 -12.71
C THR A 68 21.50 -4.10 -12.50
N GLN A 69 20.77 -4.87 -13.30
CA GLN A 69 20.90 -6.32 -13.41
C GLN A 69 22.09 -6.70 -14.32
N ILE A 70 22.69 -7.85 -14.06
CA ILE A 70 23.88 -8.35 -14.78
C ILE A 70 23.53 -9.64 -15.50
N GLY A 71 23.77 -9.67 -16.82
CA GLY A 71 23.61 -10.88 -17.64
C GLY A 71 22.17 -11.35 -17.81
N VAL A 72 21.22 -10.43 -17.74
CA VAL A 72 19.79 -10.71 -17.95
C VAL A 72 19.43 -10.47 -19.40
N GLU A 73 18.68 -11.41 -19.97
CA GLU A 73 18.00 -11.24 -21.25
C GLU A 73 16.57 -10.78 -20.98
N ILE A 74 16.16 -9.67 -21.60
CA ILE A 74 14.81 -9.13 -21.44
C ILE A 74 13.84 -9.90 -22.34
N ASP A 75 12.67 -10.21 -21.80
CA ASP A 75 11.53 -10.58 -22.62
C ASP A 75 10.84 -9.29 -23.06
N ALA A 76 10.98 -8.96 -24.36
CA ALA A 76 10.48 -7.70 -24.91
C ALA A 76 8.95 -7.61 -24.86
N ASP A 77 8.24 -8.73 -24.99
CA ASP A 77 6.79 -8.78 -24.96
C ASP A 77 6.29 -8.52 -23.53
N LEU A 78 6.92 -9.14 -22.52
CA LEU A 78 6.59 -8.87 -21.11
C LEU A 78 6.91 -7.43 -20.71
N ALA A 79 8.05 -6.90 -21.18
CA ALA A 79 8.43 -5.51 -20.94
C ALA A 79 7.42 -4.54 -21.54
N GLN A 80 6.97 -4.79 -22.76
CA GLN A 80 5.94 -3.99 -23.41
C GLN A 80 4.61 -4.06 -22.67
N LEU A 81 4.13 -5.26 -22.30
CA LEU A 81 2.89 -5.44 -21.56
C LEU A 81 2.92 -4.73 -20.19
N LEU A 82 4.07 -4.75 -19.50
CA LEU A 82 4.24 -4.00 -18.26
C LEU A 82 4.03 -2.50 -18.48
N LEU A 83 4.69 -1.92 -19.49
CA LEU A 83 4.56 -0.50 -19.81
C LEU A 83 3.11 -0.16 -20.22
N GLU A 84 2.49 -0.98 -21.05
CA GLU A 84 1.09 -0.80 -21.46
C GLU A 84 0.15 -0.79 -20.25
N ARG A 85 0.35 -1.67 -19.26
CA ARG A 85 -0.44 -1.71 -18.03
C ARG A 85 -0.23 -0.48 -17.17
N VAL A 86 1.02 -0.07 -16.96
CA VAL A 86 1.37 1.12 -16.16
C VAL A 86 0.83 2.39 -16.81
N ALA A 87 0.81 2.48 -18.14
CA ALA A 87 0.23 3.60 -18.87
C ALA A 87 -1.29 3.76 -18.65
N GLN A 88 -1.99 2.74 -18.14
CA GLN A 88 -3.40 2.84 -17.77
C GLN A 88 -3.63 3.40 -16.37
N PHE A 89 -2.58 3.62 -15.57
CA PHE A 89 -2.76 4.14 -14.22
C PHE A 89 -3.24 5.60 -14.30
N PRO A 90 -4.23 6.01 -13.50
CA PRO A 90 -4.76 7.37 -13.53
C PRO A 90 -3.66 8.41 -13.28
N GLY A 91 -3.56 9.39 -14.17
CA GLY A 91 -2.59 10.48 -14.08
C GLY A 91 -1.13 10.04 -14.17
N VAL A 92 -0.85 8.92 -14.85
CA VAL A 92 0.49 8.45 -15.18
C VAL A 92 0.78 8.66 -16.66
N THR A 93 1.93 9.27 -16.97
CA THR A 93 2.49 9.36 -18.32
C THR A 93 3.84 8.65 -18.36
N LEU A 94 4.08 7.87 -19.42
CA LEU A 94 5.39 7.27 -19.68
C LEU A 94 6.25 8.22 -20.51
N SER A 95 7.47 8.47 -20.08
CA SER A 95 8.40 9.35 -20.80
C SER A 95 9.86 8.96 -20.50
N PRO A 96 10.86 9.42 -21.28
CA PRO A 96 12.25 9.25 -20.89
C PRO A 96 12.49 9.79 -19.47
N THR A 97 13.15 9.00 -18.63
CA THR A 97 13.45 9.40 -17.24
C THR A 97 14.21 10.73 -17.18
N ARG A 98 14.01 11.48 -16.10
CA ARG A 98 14.81 12.68 -15.79
C ARG A 98 15.86 12.43 -14.70
N ILE A 99 15.80 11.28 -14.03
CA ILE A 99 16.57 10.99 -12.82
C ILE A 99 17.39 9.70 -12.90
N SER A 100 17.25 8.94 -13.99
CA SER A 100 17.88 7.62 -14.15
C SER A 100 18.73 7.55 -15.43
N LEU A 101 19.10 6.32 -15.83
CA LEU A 101 20.02 6.04 -16.92
C LEU A 101 19.42 6.37 -18.29
N LEU A 102 20.29 6.62 -19.27
CA LEU A 102 19.86 6.81 -20.65
C LEU A 102 19.10 5.57 -21.15
N GLY A 103 17.95 5.80 -21.76
CA GLY A 103 17.07 4.74 -22.26
C GLY A 103 16.09 4.18 -21.22
N ALA A 104 16.18 4.59 -19.95
CA ALA A 104 15.16 4.24 -18.96
C ALA A 104 13.88 5.06 -19.17
N ILE A 105 12.74 4.43 -18.87
CA ILE A 105 11.40 5.00 -19.02
C ILE A 105 10.90 5.37 -17.62
N GLY A 106 10.72 6.67 -17.39
CA GLY A 106 10.13 7.22 -16.18
C GLY A 106 8.61 7.14 -16.17
N PHE A 107 8.05 6.76 -15.03
CA PHE A 107 6.61 6.71 -14.79
C PHE A 107 6.24 8.00 -14.05
N GLN A 108 5.72 8.96 -14.82
CA GLN A 108 5.57 10.35 -14.43
C GLN A 108 4.14 10.60 -13.96
N LEU A 109 3.96 11.02 -12.71
CA LEU A 109 2.66 11.49 -12.21
C LEU A 109 2.35 12.89 -12.75
N ASP A 110 1.06 13.18 -12.91
CA ASP A 110 0.58 14.54 -13.21
C ASP A 110 1.07 15.55 -12.16
N PRO A 111 1.54 16.75 -12.56
CA PRO A 111 2.16 17.71 -11.63
C PRO A 111 1.22 18.28 -10.55
N ASP A 112 -0.09 18.22 -10.75
CA ASP A 112 -1.12 18.68 -9.82
C ASP A 112 -1.69 17.57 -8.93
N MET A 113 -1.21 16.32 -9.10
CA MET A 113 -1.63 15.20 -8.28
C MET A 113 -1.18 15.37 -6.82
N LEU A 114 -2.12 15.16 -5.89
CA LEU A 114 -1.81 15.15 -4.46
C LEU A 114 -1.01 13.88 -4.11
N LEU A 115 0.13 14.08 -3.45
CA LEU A 115 1.02 12.99 -3.04
C LEU A 115 0.91 12.74 -1.54
N SER A 116 0.66 11.49 -1.18
CA SER A 116 0.68 11.02 0.22
C SER A 116 2.11 10.86 0.76
N GLN A 117 3.06 10.48 -0.09
CA GLN A 117 4.45 10.20 0.30
C GLN A 117 5.48 10.91 -0.61
N PRO A 118 5.45 12.24 -0.74
CA PRO A 118 6.32 12.98 -1.67
C PRO A 118 7.82 12.79 -1.36
N ASN A 119 8.20 12.64 -0.09
CA ASN A 119 9.60 12.46 0.31
C ASN A 119 10.21 11.12 -0.14
N SER A 120 9.36 10.16 -0.52
CA SER A 120 9.76 8.85 -1.04
C SER A 120 10.09 8.89 -2.53
N ILE A 121 9.73 9.95 -3.26
CA ILE A 121 10.11 10.15 -4.66
C ILE A 121 11.55 10.65 -4.74
N VAL A 122 12.35 10.11 -5.65
CA VAL A 122 13.76 10.50 -5.80
C VAL A 122 13.90 11.92 -6.33
N GLY A 123 13.13 12.26 -7.37
CA GLY A 123 13.07 13.61 -7.90
C GLY A 123 11.81 13.86 -8.75
N GLY A 124 11.32 15.10 -8.70
CA GLY A 124 10.13 15.52 -9.44
C GLY A 124 8.89 14.73 -9.02
N PHE A 125 8.14 14.26 -10.02
CA PHE A 125 6.90 13.49 -9.86
C PHE A 125 7.06 12.08 -10.47
N GLU A 126 8.29 11.61 -10.68
CA GLU A 126 8.60 10.27 -11.23
C GLU A 126 8.54 9.23 -10.10
N PHE A 127 7.43 8.52 -9.96
CA PHE A 127 7.20 7.60 -8.83
C PHE A 127 7.94 6.26 -8.97
N ALA A 128 8.27 5.89 -10.20
CA ALA A 128 9.09 4.74 -10.54
C ALA A 128 9.68 4.91 -11.95
N HIS A 129 10.62 4.05 -12.31
CA HIS A 129 11.10 3.94 -13.69
C HIS A 129 11.59 2.53 -14.00
N MET A 130 11.61 2.20 -15.29
CA MET A 130 12.13 0.95 -15.84
C MET A 130 13.43 1.18 -16.60
N HIS A 131 14.46 0.39 -16.32
CA HIS A 131 15.76 0.41 -17.01
C HIS A 131 15.71 -0.40 -18.31
N PRO A 132 16.67 -0.19 -19.23
CA PRO A 132 16.80 -1.01 -20.44
C PRO A 132 16.99 -2.52 -20.18
N ASP A 133 17.46 -2.91 -18.98
CA ASP A 133 17.60 -4.31 -18.57
C ASP A 133 16.31 -4.92 -17.99
N GLY A 134 15.20 -4.18 -18.06
CA GLY A 134 13.88 -4.60 -17.59
C GLY A 134 13.63 -4.44 -16.09
N SER A 135 14.66 -4.15 -15.29
CA SER A 135 14.46 -3.88 -13.86
C SER A 135 13.82 -2.52 -13.62
N LEU A 136 13.18 -2.37 -12.46
CA LEU A 136 12.55 -1.13 -12.06
C LEU A 136 13.16 -0.57 -10.79
N HIS A 137 13.16 0.75 -10.65
CA HIS A 137 13.29 1.39 -9.34
C HIS A 137 11.96 1.99 -8.92
N ALA A 138 11.54 1.70 -7.69
CA ALA A 138 10.26 2.13 -7.14
C ALA A 138 10.35 2.28 -5.62
N SER A 139 9.51 3.15 -5.07
CA SER A 139 9.38 3.35 -3.63
C SER A 139 8.13 2.67 -3.12
N LEU A 140 8.30 1.60 -2.36
CA LEU A 140 7.20 0.86 -1.73
C LEU A 140 7.00 1.30 -0.28
N HIS A 141 5.84 0.97 0.30
CA HIS A 141 5.73 0.99 1.75
C HIS A 141 6.82 0.10 2.37
N PRO A 142 7.53 0.50 3.45
CA PRO A 142 8.70 -0.24 3.95
C PRO A 142 8.42 -1.70 4.31
N ALA A 143 7.22 -1.99 4.83
CA ALA A 143 6.79 -3.38 5.09
C ALA A 143 6.62 -4.20 3.80
N MET A 144 6.10 -3.57 2.74
CA MET A 144 5.94 -4.19 1.42
C MET A 144 7.29 -4.48 0.77
N ALA A 145 8.23 -3.51 0.83
CA ALA A 145 9.60 -3.69 0.35
C ALA A 145 10.28 -4.91 1.00
N ARG A 146 10.18 -5.04 2.33
CA ARG A 146 10.73 -6.21 3.06
C ARG A 146 10.12 -7.53 2.58
N ARG A 147 8.81 -7.57 2.32
CA ARG A 147 8.14 -8.77 1.80
C ARG A 147 8.60 -9.11 0.37
N ALA A 148 8.65 -8.11 -0.51
CA ALA A 148 9.12 -8.29 -1.89
C ALA A 148 10.57 -8.82 -1.93
N ILE A 149 11.46 -8.27 -1.10
CA ILE A 149 12.85 -8.73 -0.96
C ILE A 149 12.90 -10.17 -0.44
N LYS A 150 12.13 -10.49 0.62
CA LYS A 150 12.09 -11.83 1.20
C LYS A 150 11.61 -12.86 0.17
N ALA A 151 10.54 -12.54 -0.56
CA ALA A 151 9.96 -13.39 -1.61
C ALA A 151 10.83 -13.47 -2.88
N GLY A 152 11.87 -12.64 -3.01
CA GLY A 152 12.84 -12.70 -4.09
C GLY A 152 12.50 -11.87 -5.32
N TRP A 153 11.55 -10.93 -5.21
CA TRP A 153 11.14 -10.03 -6.29
C TRP A 153 11.98 -8.76 -6.40
N ALA A 154 12.70 -8.41 -5.33
CA ALA A 154 13.42 -7.15 -5.25
C ALA A 154 14.71 -7.26 -4.43
N VAL A 155 15.54 -6.23 -4.54
CA VAL A 155 16.65 -5.91 -3.63
C VAL A 155 16.57 -4.44 -3.22
N GLY A 156 17.04 -4.10 -2.02
CA GLY A 156 17.11 -2.70 -1.58
C GLY A 156 18.00 -1.89 -2.52
N HIS A 157 17.56 -0.69 -2.90
CA HIS A 157 18.41 0.22 -3.67
C HIS A 157 19.63 0.64 -2.81
N PRO A 158 20.83 0.88 -3.38
CA PRO A 158 22.01 1.36 -2.65
C PRO A 158 21.76 2.63 -1.81
N TRP A 159 20.72 3.37 -2.15
CA TRP A 159 20.31 4.59 -1.45
C TRP A 159 19.22 4.39 -0.39
N ALA A 160 18.67 3.19 -0.20
CA ALA A 160 17.49 2.96 0.66
C ALA A 160 17.64 3.48 2.11
N ASN A 161 18.87 3.61 2.60
CA ASN A 161 19.17 4.09 3.96
C ASN A 161 19.83 5.49 4.00
N GLN A 162 19.92 6.20 2.87
CA GLN A 162 20.64 7.48 2.81
C GLN A 162 19.82 8.67 3.31
N ARG A 163 18.49 8.58 3.33
CA ARG A 163 17.61 9.65 3.86
C ARG A 163 16.28 9.11 4.41
N PRO A 164 15.61 9.85 5.31
CA PRO A 164 14.25 9.53 5.73
C PRO A 164 13.29 9.41 4.54
N GLY A 165 12.37 8.43 4.59
CA GLY A 165 11.43 8.14 3.50
C GLY A 165 11.92 7.11 2.48
N TRP A 166 13.21 6.79 2.42
CA TRP A 166 13.78 5.87 1.42
C TRP A 166 13.87 4.41 1.84
N SER A 167 13.42 4.07 3.06
CA SER A 167 13.52 2.71 3.59
C SER A 167 12.74 1.64 2.80
N GLY A 168 11.87 2.04 1.87
CA GLY A 168 11.18 1.16 0.92
C GLY A 168 11.64 1.30 -0.53
N PHE A 169 12.72 2.03 -0.78
CA PHE A 169 13.26 2.24 -2.12
C PHE A 169 14.03 1.00 -2.58
N VAL A 170 13.56 0.38 -3.65
CA VAL A 170 14.03 -0.94 -4.10
C VAL A 170 14.31 -0.94 -5.61
N MET A 171 15.13 -1.91 -6.03
CA MET A 171 15.11 -2.41 -7.39
C MET A 171 14.22 -3.66 -7.47
N ILE A 172 13.22 -3.63 -8.34
CA ILE A 172 12.36 -4.78 -8.66
C ILE A 172 12.96 -5.49 -9.88
N TYR A 173 13.07 -6.80 -9.85
CA TYR A 173 13.66 -7.57 -10.95
C TYR A 173 12.73 -7.64 -12.15
N THR A 174 13.31 -7.76 -13.34
CA THR A 174 12.53 -7.96 -14.57
C THR A 174 11.72 -9.26 -14.48
N PRO A 175 10.45 -9.28 -14.94
CA PRO A 175 9.70 -10.52 -15.03
C PRO A 175 10.25 -11.40 -16.16
N THR A 176 10.25 -12.72 -15.96
CA THR A 176 10.63 -13.70 -17.00
C THR A 176 9.49 -14.64 -17.42
N THR A 177 8.31 -14.46 -16.85
CA THR A 177 7.09 -15.18 -17.24
C THR A 177 5.86 -14.27 -17.08
N PRO A 178 4.71 -14.59 -17.69
CA PRO A 178 3.47 -13.85 -17.47
C PRO A 178 3.01 -13.82 -15.99
N VAL A 179 3.24 -14.90 -15.23
CA VAL A 179 2.91 -14.94 -13.80
C VAL A 179 3.83 -14.01 -13.00
N GLU A 180 5.11 -13.90 -13.40
CA GLU A 180 6.01 -12.92 -12.80
C GLU A 180 5.61 -11.49 -13.16
N LEU A 181 5.14 -11.26 -14.39
CA LEU A 181 4.67 -9.97 -14.84
C LEU A 181 3.51 -9.47 -13.96
N ASP A 182 2.54 -10.32 -13.63
CA ASP A 182 1.44 -9.96 -12.72
C ASP A 182 1.95 -9.48 -11.36
N VAL A 183 2.92 -10.20 -10.76
CA VAL A 183 3.50 -9.81 -9.46
C VAL A 183 4.30 -8.50 -9.56
N VAL A 184 5.03 -8.29 -10.66
CA VAL A 184 5.77 -7.05 -10.87
C VAL A 184 4.79 -5.88 -11.06
N ILE A 185 3.68 -6.07 -11.77
CA ILE A 185 2.60 -5.07 -11.88
C ILE A 185 2.06 -4.75 -10.49
N ASP A 186 1.71 -5.76 -9.68
CA ASP A 186 1.21 -5.55 -8.30
C ASP A 186 2.19 -4.74 -7.43
N LEU A 187 3.50 -4.92 -7.61
CA LEU A 187 4.53 -4.14 -6.94
C LEU A 187 4.55 -2.68 -7.44
N VAL A 188 4.41 -2.45 -8.73
CA VAL A 188 4.34 -1.09 -9.30
C VAL A 188 3.04 -0.39 -8.87
N GLU A 189 1.90 -1.10 -8.85
CA GLU A 189 0.63 -0.62 -8.29
C GLU A 189 0.78 -0.26 -6.81
N SER A 190 1.44 -1.11 -6.02
CA SER A 190 1.74 -0.85 -4.61
C SER A 190 2.62 0.40 -4.42
N SER A 191 3.57 0.65 -5.32
CA SER A 191 4.37 1.88 -5.35
C SER A 191 3.49 3.10 -5.63
N TYR A 192 2.67 3.03 -6.69
CA TYR A 192 1.72 4.08 -7.04
C TYR A 192 0.79 4.42 -5.88
N THR A 193 0.16 3.43 -5.25
CA THR A 193 -0.72 3.63 -4.09
C THR A 193 0.02 4.19 -2.89
N PHE A 194 1.24 3.72 -2.61
CA PHE A 194 2.03 4.28 -1.52
C PHE A 194 2.36 5.76 -1.73
N ILE A 195 2.74 6.13 -2.96
CA ILE A 195 3.14 7.50 -3.29
C ILE A 195 1.94 8.45 -3.33
N THR A 196 0.85 8.05 -3.95
CA THR A 196 -0.31 8.91 -4.21
C THR A 196 -1.35 8.83 -3.08
N GLY A 197 -1.52 7.66 -2.48
CA GLY A 197 -2.67 7.33 -1.62
C GLY A 197 -3.89 6.82 -2.40
N ASN A 198 -3.81 6.76 -3.74
CA ASN A 198 -4.90 6.30 -4.60
C ASN A 198 -4.80 4.79 -4.83
N THR A 199 -5.93 4.09 -4.71
CA THR A 199 -6.03 2.67 -5.08
C THR A 199 -6.46 2.55 -6.55
N LEU A 200 -5.87 1.59 -7.25
CA LEU A 200 -6.35 1.13 -8.55
C LEU A 200 -7.42 0.08 -8.26
N GLY A 201 -8.66 0.33 -8.71
CA GLY A 201 -9.83 -0.48 -8.35
C GLY A 201 -9.83 -1.87 -8.95
#